data_AF-A0A2V9KW70-F1
#
_entry.id   AF-A0A2V9KW70-F1
#
_cell.length_a   1.000
_cell.length_b   1.000
_cell.length_c   1.000
_cell.angle_alpha   90.00
_cell.angle_beta   90.00
_cell.angle_gamma   90.00
#
_symmetry.space_group_name_H-M   'P 1'
#
loop_
_entity.id
_entity.type
_entity.pdbx_description
1 polymer ?
#
loop_
_entity_poly.entity_id
_entity_poly.type
_entity_poly.pdbx_seq_one_letter_code
_entity_poly.pdbx_strand_id
1 'polypeptide(L)'
;MSEMHNCTRFQKIWREGSWRQSGLFREREIETVFVCKDCGRERSRRFRKLVAIEKEASTSTVVADPVLRRLARNLASASRNRTDTRAEGLIRRLGGVQSELDIERLAAAGPFRLIYRRFSGGLRLHTIRVLEHGALDEIARPGVQARRVRVLAEARNNVRSLVNPEAISIREILGTEGAACLDERVIKALAALAQLLESGDATPAKAFSAQVLGNSKSLSAIRQRLEGLVGPSHRLGIRDWGGLVIMGGAGLLHLGNVDIRLGSLRCVGISSDDILGLHELCVPPGGVLVIENLTPFQACLEHFGCNDSVLFLWSGGFPNRGVKKLLEEAAHRKVPMRVWCDLDLRGIRIARLIHEITGGIATLAAKGRDQAAQVVQSPARGSKLRSSSVNAESAASFLASSSASSVRARSSARRSRSQLSRVRVSWEEGEAIWTSEPRWTSASSWSVAIFSSRAGIFAPASTARRIFGQEV
;
A
#
# COMPACT_ATOMS: atom_id res chain seq x y z
N MET A 1 -50.57 -51.07 0.42
CA MET A 1 -49.71 -51.89 1.30
C MET A 1 -48.29 -51.37 1.15
N SER A 2 -47.78 -50.61 2.11
CA SER A 2 -46.38 -50.16 2.09
C SER A 2 -45.48 -51.37 2.32
N GLU A 3 -44.61 -51.70 1.36
CA GLU A 3 -43.57 -52.72 1.55
C GLU A 3 -42.82 -52.45 2.86
N MET A 4 -42.65 -53.49 3.68
CA MET A 4 -41.88 -53.42 4.94
C MET A 4 -40.40 -53.17 4.62
N HIS A 5 -40.06 -51.91 4.39
CA HIS A 5 -38.69 -51.48 4.22
C HIS A 5 -37.92 -51.56 5.55
N ASN A 6 -36.79 -52.27 5.56
CA ASN A 6 -35.89 -52.33 6.71
C ASN A 6 -34.89 -51.16 6.68
N CYS A 7 -35.00 -50.24 7.65
CA CYS A 7 -34.19 -49.02 7.72
C CYS A 7 -32.72 -49.32 8.03
N THR A 8 -31.90 -49.50 6.99
CA THR A 8 -30.46 -49.81 7.12
C THR A 8 -29.56 -48.63 6.73
N ARG A 9 -30.00 -47.80 5.77
CA ARG A 9 -29.24 -46.66 5.27
C ARG A 9 -29.72 -45.36 5.93
N PHE A 10 -28.90 -44.80 6.80
CA PHE A 10 -29.19 -43.51 7.45
C PHE A 10 -28.28 -42.42 6.92
N GLN A 11 -28.84 -41.22 6.76
CA GLN A 11 -28.08 -40.01 6.52
C GLN A 11 -28.15 -39.07 7.72
N LYS A 12 -27.04 -38.36 7.93
CA LYS A 12 -26.90 -37.36 8.99
C LYS A 12 -27.49 -36.05 8.48
N ILE A 13 -28.55 -35.55 9.11
CA ILE A 13 -29.12 -34.23 8.82
C ILE A 13 -29.04 -33.35 10.06
N TRP A 14 -29.07 -32.04 9.85
CA TRP A 14 -29.17 -31.07 10.94
C TRP A 14 -30.63 -30.67 11.08
N ARG A 15 -31.13 -30.75 12.31
CA ARG A 15 -32.48 -30.33 12.66
C ARG A 15 -32.39 -29.11 13.57
N GLU A 16 -33.09 -28.06 13.16
CA GLU A 16 -33.25 -26.85 13.94
C GLU A 16 -34.47 -27.01 14.86
N GLY A 17 -34.27 -26.79 16.16
CA GLY A 17 -35.36 -26.74 17.13
C GLY A 17 -36.16 -25.44 17.04
N SER A 18 -37.25 -25.39 17.79
CA SER A 18 -38.04 -24.16 17.96
C SER A 18 -37.23 -23.09 18.70
N TRP A 19 -37.43 -21.83 18.31
CA TRP A 19 -36.90 -20.69 19.06
C TRP A 19 -37.52 -20.63 20.45
N ARG A 20 -36.69 -20.37 21.46
CA ARG A 20 -37.09 -20.17 22.86
C ARG A 20 -36.47 -18.89 23.38
N GLN A 21 -37.21 -18.12 24.17
CA GLN A 21 -36.69 -16.91 24.78
C GLN A 21 -35.66 -17.26 25.88
N SER A 22 -34.52 -16.56 25.88
CA SER A 22 -33.42 -16.71 26.83
C SER A 22 -32.80 -15.33 27.09
N GLY A 23 -33.37 -14.61 28.05
CA GLY A 23 -32.95 -13.24 28.36
C GLY A 23 -33.13 -12.29 27.17
N LEU A 24 -32.02 -11.64 26.75
CA LEU A 24 -31.99 -10.72 25.60
C LEU A 24 -32.07 -11.43 24.24
N PHE A 25 -31.84 -12.74 24.22
CA PHE A 25 -31.79 -13.54 23.01
C PHE A 25 -33.00 -14.46 22.90
N ARG A 26 -33.33 -14.83 21.67
CA ARG A 26 -33.96 -16.10 21.39
C ARG A 26 -32.88 -17.10 21.01
N GLU A 27 -33.02 -18.33 21.49
CA GLU A 27 -32.08 -19.41 21.23
C GLU A 27 -32.80 -20.59 20.59
N ARG A 28 -32.12 -21.28 19.68
CA ARG A 28 -32.57 -22.58 19.18
C ARG A 28 -31.43 -23.58 19.18
N GLU A 29 -31.77 -24.80 19.56
CA GLU A 29 -30.86 -25.93 19.52
C GLU A 29 -30.77 -26.48 18.10
N ILE A 30 -29.55 -26.77 17.65
CA ILE A 30 -29.29 -27.45 16.39
C ILE A 30 -28.76 -28.84 16.72
N GLU A 31 -29.59 -29.84 16.43
CA GLU A 31 -29.29 -31.24 16.67
C GLU A 31 -28.85 -31.93 15.38
N THR A 32 -27.94 -32.87 15.51
CA THR A 32 -27.79 -33.91 14.50
C THR A 32 -28.84 -34.98 14.74
N VAL A 33 -29.61 -35.32 13.69
CA VAL A 33 -30.48 -36.49 13.66
C VAL A 33 -30.11 -37.39 12.48
N PHE A 34 -30.31 -38.70 12.65
CA PHE A 34 -30.08 -39.68 11.59
C PHE A 34 -31.43 -40.14 11.04
N VAL A 35 -31.68 -39.86 9.76
CA VAL A 35 -32.92 -40.23 9.07
C VAL A 35 -32.64 -41.30 8.03
N CYS A 36 -33.54 -42.27 7.91
CA CYS A 36 -33.45 -43.29 6.86
C CYS A 36 -33.53 -42.61 5.48
N LYS A 37 -32.62 -42.98 4.56
CA LYS A 37 -32.59 -42.42 3.20
C LYS A 37 -33.84 -42.78 2.40
N ASP A 38 -34.43 -43.94 2.68
CA ASP A 38 -35.49 -44.50 1.83
C ASP A 38 -36.89 -44.12 2.35
N CYS A 39 -37.14 -44.20 3.67
CA CYS A 39 -38.46 -43.93 4.24
C CYS A 39 -38.54 -42.65 5.09
N GLY A 40 -37.44 -41.93 5.28
CA GLY A 40 -37.39 -40.70 6.10
C GLY A 40 -37.55 -40.92 7.62
N ARG A 41 -37.80 -42.16 8.07
CA ARG A 41 -37.97 -42.46 9.50
C ARG A 41 -36.70 -42.16 10.29
N GLU A 42 -36.88 -41.44 11.39
CA GLU A 42 -35.80 -41.11 12.30
C GLU A 42 -35.30 -42.34 13.08
N ARG A 43 -33.99 -42.39 13.27
CA ARG A 43 -33.37 -43.34 14.18
C ARG A 43 -33.65 -42.93 15.64
N SER A 44 -33.63 -43.91 16.54
CA SER A 44 -33.98 -43.71 17.96
C SER A 44 -33.19 -42.58 18.65
N ARG A 45 -33.79 -42.00 19.71
CA ARG A 45 -33.30 -40.78 20.39
C ARG A 45 -31.84 -40.83 20.85
N ARG A 46 -31.26 -42.01 21.11
CA ARG A 46 -29.84 -42.17 21.51
C ARG A 46 -28.83 -41.63 20.48
N PHE A 47 -29.25 -41.41 19.24
CA PHE A 47 -28.40 -40.86 18.17
C PHE A 47 -28.61 -39.36 17.95
N ARG A 48 -29.45 -38.70 18.75
CA ARG A 48 -29.58 -37.24 18.74
C ARG A 48 -28.42 -36.63 19.51
N LYS A 49 -27.73 -35.68 18.90
CA LYS A 49 -26.63 -34.95 19.55
C LYS A 49 -26.82 -33.47 19.32
N LEU A 50 -26.93 -32.70 20.41
CA LEU A 50 -26.83 -31.25 20.35
C LEU A 50 -25.45 -30.86 19.80
N VAL A 51 -25.43 -30.24 18.62
CA VAL A 51 -24.19 -29.83 17.94
C VAL A 51 -23.93 -28.35 18.14
N ALA A 52 -24.97 -27.54 18.09
CA ALA A 52 -24.85 -26.10 18.22
C ALA A 52 -26.06 -25.47 18.92
N ILE A 53 -25.85 -24.28 19.46
CA ILE A 53 -26.91 -23.35 19.86
C ILE A 53 -26.75 -22.10 19.01
N GLU A 54 -27.83 -21.69 18.35
CA GLU A 54 -27.88 -20.42 17.63
C GLU A 54 -28.65 -19.41 18.49
N LYS A 55 -28.03 -18.26 18.74
CA LYS A 55 -28.62 -17.12 19.46
C LYS A 55 -28.88 -15.98 18.50
N GLU A 56 -30.03 -15.32 18.63
CA GLU A 56 -30.40 -14.13 17.88
C GLU A 56 -31.03 -13.11 18.83
N ALA A 57 -30.69 -11.83 18.70
CA ALA A 57 -31.28 -10.79 19.53
C ALA A 57 -32.79 -10.68 19.27
N SER A 58 -33.56 -10.47 20.35
CA SER A 58 -35.02 -10.38 20.24
C SER A 58 -35.48 -8.99 19.80
N THR A 59 -34.68 -7.96 20.11
CA THR A 59 -34.90 -6.57 19.76
C THR A 59 -33.55 -5.92 19.45
N SER A 60 -33.46 -5.19 18.34
CA SER A 60 -32.27 -4.39 18.03
C SER A 60 -32.42 -3.02 18.68
N THR A 61 -31.47 -2.67 19.55
CA THR A 61 -31.38 -1.33 20.13
C THR A 61 -30.12 -0.65 19.62
N VAL A 62 -30.24 0.62 19.23
CA VAL A 62 -29.08 1.41 18.79
C VAL A 62 -28.27 1.78 20.02
N VAL A 63 -27.09 1.18 20.18
CA VAL A 63 -26.24 1.40 21.37
C VAL A 63 -25.24 2.53 21.12
N ALA A 64 -25.18 3.49 22.05
CA ALA A 64 -24.23 4.61 22.02
C ALA A 64 -22.83 4.29 22.58
N ASP A 65 -22.43 3.01 22.61
CA ASP A 65 -21.19 2.55 23.25
C ASP A 65 -19.99 2.61 22.27
N PRO A 66 -18.95 3.44 22.53
CA PRO A 66 -17.76 3.52 21.68
C PRO A 66 -17.02 2.21 21.46
N VAL A 67 -17.03 1.30 22.44
CA VAL A 67 -16.41 -0.03 22.35
C VAL A 67 -17.18 -0.87 21.34
N LEU A 68 -18.50 -0.94 21.46
CA LEU A 68 -19.34 -1.67 20.50
C LEU A 68 -19.21 -1.09 19.09
N ARG A 69 -19.11 0.24 18.93
CA ARG A 69 -18.86 0.86 17.63
C ARG A 69 -17.52 0.43 17.02
N ARG A 70 -16.47 0.30 17.84
CA ARG A 70 -15.16 -0.19 17.39
C ARG A 70 -15.25 -1.66 16.98
N LEU A 71 -15.90 -2.50 17.79
CA LEU A 71 -16.11 -3.91 17.48
C LEU A 71 -16.92 -4.10 16.21
N ALA A 72 -17.99 -3.33 16.04
CA ALA A 72 -18.82 -3.32 14.84
C ALA A 72 -18.01 -2.97 13.59
N ARG A 73 -17.16 -1.93 13.65
CA ARG A 73 -16.25 -1.56 12.54
C ARG A 73 -15.30 -2.70 12.16
N ASN A 74 -14.71 -3.35 13.17
CA ASN A 74 -13.75 -4.40 12.93
C ASN A 74 -14.43 -5.67 12.40
N LEU A 75 -15.64 -5.99 12.91
CA LEU A 75 -16.45 -7.07 12.40
C LEU A 75 -16.90 -6.80 10.96
N ALA A 76 -17.35 -5.59 10.64
CA ALA A 76 -17.73 -5.18 9.29
C ALA A 76 -16.56 -5.31 8.30
N SER A 77 -15.35 -4.98 8.76
CA SER A 77 -14.14 -5.15 7.96
C SER A 77 -13.78 -6.63 7.76
N ALA A 78 -13.98 -7.48 8.77
CA ALA A 78 -13.66 -8.90 8.71
C ALA A 78 -14.69 -9.72 7.93
N SER A 79 -15.96 -9.29 7.94
CA SER A 79 -17.08 -9.96 7.26
C SER A 79 -17.35 -9.42 5.86
N ARG A 80 -16.48 -8.58 5.29
CA ARG A 80 -16.66 -8.07 3.92
C ARG A 80 -16.85 -9.24 2.95
N ASN A 81 -18.04 -9.31 2.36
CA ASN A 81 -18.50 -10.35 1.42
C ASN A 81 -18.70 -11.75 2.04
N ARG A 82 -18.81 -11.87 3.36
CA ARG A 82 -19.06 -13.13 4.06
C ARG A 82 -20.22 -12.98 5.03
N THR A 83 -21.23 -13.82 4.87
CA THR A 83 -22.34 -13.92 5.84
C THR A 83 -21.85 -14.53 7.15
N ASP A 84 -20.93 -15.50 7.07
CA ASP A 84 -20.46 -16.29 8.21
C ASP A 84 -18.97 -16.02 8.47
N THR A 85 -18.64 -15.58 9.69
CA THR A 85 -17.26 -15.36 10.13
C THR A 85 -16.94 -16.27 11.31
N ARG A 86 -15.88 -17.08 11.21
CA ARG A 86 -15.43 -17.92 12.33
C ARG A 86 -14.96 -17.04 13.48
N ALA A 87 -15.45 -17.32 14.70
CA ALA A 87 -15.09 -16.57 15.89
C ALA A 87 -13.64 -16.84 16.34
N GLU A 88 -13.15 -18.05 16.08
CA GLU A 88 -11.77 -18.44 16.38
C GLU A 88 -10.76 -17.57 15.62
N GLY A 89 -9.86 -16.94 16.36
CA GLY A 89 -8.91 -15.97 15.83
C GLY A 89 -9.53 -14.63 15.39
N LEU A 90 -10.85 -14.53 15.23
CA LEU A 90 -11.54 -13.26 15.01
C LEU A 90 -11.54 -12.42 16.29
N ILE A 91 -11.83 -13.01 17.45
CA ILE A 91 -11.78 -12.30 18.75
C ILE A 91 -10.43 -11.59 18.95
N ARG A 92 -9.32 -12.29 18.63
CA ARG A 92 -7.96 -11.71 18.69
C ARG A 92 -7.75 -10.59 17.65
N ARG A 93 -8.30 -10.74 16.45
CA ARG A 93 -8.18 -9.78 15.35
C ARG A 93 -9.06 -8.55 15.49
N LEU A 94 -10.22 -8.69 16.14
CA LEU A 94 -11.15 -7.59 16.37
C LEU A 94 -10.51 -6.53 17.27
N GLY A 95 -9.63 -6.89 18.20
CA GLY A 95 -8.91 -5.94 19.05
C GLY A 95 -9.81 -5.19 20.03
N GLY A 96 -9.51 -5.27 21.33
CA GLY A 96 -10.33 -4.66 22.37
C GLY A 96 -11.56 -5.47 22.79
N VAL A 97 -11.74 -6.67 22.23
CA VAL A 97 -12.64 -7.70 22.82
C VAL A 97 -11.93 -8.27 24.05
N GLN A 98 -12.54 -8.14 25.22
CA GLN A 98 -12.02 -8.75 26.45
C GLN A 98 -12.62 -10.14 26.69
N SER A 99 -13.85 -10.37 26.21
CA SER A 99 -14.55 -11.64 26.43
C SER A 99 -15.61 -11.93 25.35
N GLU A 100 -16.15 -13.15 25.34
CA GLU A 100 -17.32 -13.50 24.50
C GLU A 100 -18.53 -12.60 24.81
N LEU A 101 -18.64 -12.08 26.04
CA LEU A 101 -19.71 -11.17 26.45
C LEU A 101 -19.74 -9.88 25.64
N ASP A 102 -18.59 -9.36 25.17
CA ASP A 102 -18.58 -8.16 24.33
C ASP A 102 -19.19 -8.42 22.94
N ILE A 103 -19.01 -9.65 22.44
CA ILE A 103 -19.62 -10.10 21.18
C ILE A 103 -21.11 -10.34 21.37
N GLU A 104 -21.53 -10.89 22.52
CA GLU A 104 -22.95 -10.99 22.88
C GLU A 104 -23.60 -9.61 23.01
N ARG A 105 -22.94 -8.63 23.64
CA ARG A 105 -23.44 -7.25 23.70
C ARG A 105 -23.57 -6.62 22.32
N LEU A 106 -22.60 -6.83 21.43
CA LEU A 106 -22.72 -6.41 20.04
C LEU A 106 -23.86 -7.13 19.31
N ALA A 107 -24.02 -8.43 19.54
CA ALA A 107 -25.10 -9.23 18.97
C ALA A 107 -26.48 -8.74 19.43
N ALA A 108 -26.61 -8.38 20.70
CA ALA A 108 -27.84 -7.80 21.26
C ALA A 108 -28.20 -6.44 20.63
N ALA A 109 -27.21 -5.70 20.12
CA ALA A 109 -27.42 -4.40 19.50
C ALA A 109 -27.88 -4.48 18.03
N GLY A 110 -27.72 -5.61 17.34
CA GLY A 110 -27.99 -5.68 15.90
C GLY A 110 -28.39 -7.05 15.37
N PRO A 111 -28.67 -7.15 14.06
CA PRO A 111 -29.17 -8.35 13.42
C PRO A 111 -28.02 -9.34 13.15
N PHE A 112 -27.52 -9.94 14.22
CA PHE A 112 -26.47 -10.95 14.20
C PHE A 112 -26.98 -12.25 14.80
N ARG A 113 -26.44 -13.36 14.30
CA ARG A 113 -26.58 -14.66 14.95
C ARG A 113 -25.26 -15.15 15.48
N LEU A 114 -25.28 -15.64 16.70
CA LEU A 114 -24.14 -16.26 17.35
C LEU A 114 -24.35 -17.77 17.36
N ILE A 115 -23.44 -18.50 16.74
CA ILE A 115 -23.51 -19.96 16.66
C ILE A 115 -22.44 -20.53 17.60
N TYR A 116 -22.90 -21.09 18.71
CA TYR A 116 -22.07 -21.78 19.69
C TYR A 116 -22.00 -23.26 19.33
N ARG A 117 -20.82 -23.88 19.45
CA ARG A 117 -20.66 -25.34 19.27
C ARG A 117 -20.12 -25.97 20.53
N ARG A 118 -20.48 -27.24 20.77
CA ARG A 118 -19.92 -28.01 21.88
C ARG A 118 -18.44 -28.36 21.62
N PHE A 119 -17.57 -27.98 22.55
CA PHE A 119 -16.15 -28.33 22.60
C PHE A 119 -15.79 -28.73 24.04
N SER A 120 -15.22 -29.93 24.21
CA SER A 120 -14.65 -30.44 25.48
C SER A 120 -15.48 -30.13 26.74
N GLY A 121 -16.79 -30.40 26.70
CA GLY A 121 -17.69 -30.24 27.85
C GLY A 121 -18.42 -28.89 27.96
N GLY A 122 -18.09 -27.89 27.12
CA GLY A 122 -18.75 -26.57 27.13
C GLY A 122 -19.24 -26.12 25.75
N LEU A 123 -20.08 -25.09 25.72
CA LEU A 123 -20.42 -24.35 24.49
C LEU A 123 -19.42 -23.22 24.31
N ARG A 124 -18.89 -23.05 23.11
CA ARG A 124 -18.00 -21.94 22.74
C ARG A 124 -18.48 -21.27 21.48
N LEU A 125 -18.33 -19.96 21.40
CA LEU A 125 -18.70 -19.21 20.21
C LEU A 125 -17.85 -19.70 19.03
N HIS A 126 -18.50 -20.23 18.00
CA HIS A 126 -17.81 -20.79 16.83
C HIS A 126 -17.94 -19.90 15.60
N THR A 127 -19.12 -19.32 15.38
CA THR A 127 -19.40 -18.52 14.17
C THR A 127 -20.29 -17.34 14.53
N ILE A 128 -19.98 -16.18 13.94
CA ILE A 128 -20.79 -14.98 13.95
C ILE A 128 -21.37 -14.84 12.54
N ARG A 129 -22.69 -14.85 12.43
CA ARG A 129 -23.42 -14.65 11.18
C ARG A 129 -24.01 -13.26 11.16
N VAL A 130 -23.63 -12.46 10.17
CA VAL A 130 -24.16 -11.12 9.94
C VAL A 130 -25.37 -11.25 9.01
N LEU A 131 -26.56 -10.94 9.51
CA LEU A 131 -27.79 -11.02 8.70
C LEU A 131 -27.92 -9.78 7.83
N GLU A 132 -27.65 -8.61 8.40
CA GLU A 132 -27.73 -7.33 7.68
C GLU A 132 -26.45 -6.51 7.89
N HIS A 133 -25.63 -6.43 6.84
CA HIS A 133 -24.40 -5.62 6.88
C HIS A 133 -24.68 -4.12 7.06
N GLY A 134 -25.84 -3.63 6.58
CA GLY A 134 -26.26 -2.24 6.76
C GLY A 134 -26.44 -1.85 8.23
N ALA A 135 -27.08 -2.71 9.02
CA ALA A 135 -27.25 -2.48 10.46
C ALA A 135 -25.91 -2.51 11.22
N LEU A 136 -24.98 -3.38 10.81
CA LEU A 136 -23.63 -3.40 11.37
C LEU A 136 -22.85 -2.10 11.09
N ASP A 137 -22.99 -1.56 9.88
CA ASP A 137 -22.44 -0.26 9.50
C ASP A 137 -23.07 0.89 10.31
N GLU A 138 -24.38 0.83 10.56
CA GLU A 138 -25.13 1.81 11.35
C GLU A 138 -24.70 1.81 12.81
N ILE A 139 -24.51 0.63 13.41
CA ILE A 139 -23.93 0.50 14.75
C ILE A 139 -22.50 1.07 14.76
N ALA A 140 -21.68 0.70 13.77
CA ALA A 140 -20.31 1.19 13.65
C ALA A 140 -20.22 2.71 13.51
N ARG A 141 -21.14 3.32 12.77
CA ARG A 141 -21.16 4.73 12.38
C ARG A 141 -22.61 5.22 12.29
N PRO A 142 -23.20 5.67 13.41
CA PRO A 142 -24.58 6.15 13.41
C PRO A 142 -24.87 7.21 12.34
N GLY A 143 -26.04 7.09 11.73
CA GLY A 143 -26.53 7.90 10.61
C GLY A 143 -25.89 7.58 9.26
N VAL A 144 -25.10 6.51 9.12
CA VAL A 144 -24.46 6.20 7.83
C VAL A 144 -25.49 5.80 6.79
N GLN A 145 -26.56 5.12 7.19
CA GLN A 145 -27.62 4.75 6.26
C GLN A 145 -28.36 5.98 5.74
N ALA A 146 -28.75 6.89 6.64
CA ALA A 146 -29.38 8.16 6.26
C ALA A 146 -28.48 9.02 5.36
N ARG A 147 -27.18 9.11 5.68
CA ARG A 147 -26.19 9.80 4.83
C ARG A 147 -26.07 9.13 3.46
N ARG A 148 -26.02 7.80 3.39
CA ARG A 148 -25.93 7.05 2.13
C ARG A 148 -27.15 7.29 1.24
N VAL A 149 -28.35 7.23 1.81
CA VAL A 149 -29.60 7.53 1.08
C VAL A 149 -29.57 8.94 0.51
N ARG A 150 -29.20 9.93 1.32
CA ARG A 150 -29.08 11.33 0.87
C ARG A 150 -28.05 11.48 -0.24
N VAL A 151 -26.86 10.92 -0.06
CA VAL A 151 -25.76 10.99 -1.05
C VAL A 151 -26.13 10.27 -2.34
N LEU A 152 -26.87 9.16 -2.28
CA LEU A 152 -27.35 8.45 -3.46
C LEU A 152 -28.41 9.27 -4.22
N ALA A 153 -29.33 9.91 -3.51
CA ALA A 153 -30.32 10.78 -4.12
C ALA A 153 -29.66 11.98 -4.82
N GLU A 154 -28.69 12.62 -4.14
CA GLU A 154 -27.88 13.72 -4.71
C GLU A 154 -27.09 13.25 -5.94
N ALA A 155 -26.41 12.10 -5.84
CA ALA A 155 -25.67 11.49 -6.95
C ALA A 155 -26.57 11.24 -8.17
N ARG A 156 -27.76 10.66 -7.97
CA ARG A 156 -28.75 10.41 -9.03
C ARG A 156 -29.21 11.69 -9.72
N ASN A 157 -29.44 12.76 -8.94
CA ASN A 157 -29.81 14.05 -9.50
C ASN A 157 -28.67 14.64 -10.35
N ASN A 158 -27.44 14.57 -9.84
CA ASN A 158 -26.25 15.12 -10.51
C ASN A 158 -25.93 14.45 -11.85
N VAL A 159 -26.29 13.18 -12.02
CA VAL A 159 -26.02 12.43 -13.26
C VAL A 159 -27.21 12.36 -14.21
N ARG A 160 -28.38 12.91 -13.83
CA ARG A 160 -29.64 12.70 -14.56
C ARG A 160 -29.58 13.17 -16.01
N SER A 161 -28.99 14.33 -16.26
CA SER A 161 -28.97 15.01 -17.56
C SER A 161 -27.71 14.77 -18.40
N LEU A 162 -26.82 13.87 -17.98
CA LEU A 162 -25.57 13.59 -18.70
C LEU A 162 -25.85 12.83 -20.00
N VAL A 163 -25.09 13.16 -21.04
CA VAL A 163 -25.25 12.59 -22.40
C VAL A 163 -24.09 11.71 -22.84
N ASN A 164 -22.92 11.81 -22.20
CA ASN A 164 -21.77 10.96 -22.52
C ASN A 164 -22.12 9.46 -22.30
N PRO A 165 -21.84 8.56 -23.26
CA PRO A 165 -22.17 7.14 -23.14
C PRO A 165 -21.62 6.44 -21.89
N GLU A 166 -20.36 6.74 -21.52
CA GLU A 166 -19.75 6.17 -20.31
C GLU A 166 -20.37 6.76 -19.04
N ALA A 167 -20.71 8.05 -19.05
CA ALA A 167 -21.44 8.69 -17.95
C ALA A 167 -22.86 8.13 -17.79
N ILE A 168 -23.51 7.76 -18.89
CA ILE A 168 -24.82 7.07 -18.90
C ILE A 168 -24.71 5.70 -18.23
N SER A 169 -23.66 4.92 -18.50
CA SER A 169 -23.44 3.64 -17.80
C SER A 169 -23.30 3.82 -16.28
N ILE A 170 -22.62 4.89 -15.84
CA ILE A 170 -22.54 5.22 -14.41
C ILE A 170 -23.92 5.60 -13.84
N ARG A 171 -24.71 6.38 -14.58
CA ARG A 171 -26.10 6.72 -14.22
C ARG A 171 -26.94 5.47 -14.04
N GLU A 172 -26.83 4.49 -14.93
CA GLU A 172 -27.54 3.21 -14.84
C GLU A 172 -27.13 2.44 -13.58
N ILE A 173 -25.83 2.33 -13.29
CA ILE A 173 -25.33 1.71 -12.05
C ILE A 173 -25.94 2.38 -10.82
N LEU A 174 -25.92 3.71 -10.75
CA LEU A 174 -26.50 4.48 -9.64
C LEU A 174 -28.04 4.37 -9.58
N GLY A 175 -28.70 4.11 -10.71
CA GLY A 175 -30.14 3.89 -10.81
C GLY A 175 -30.62 2.56 -10.23
N THR A 176 -29.75 1.54 -10.17
CA THR A 176 -30.11 0.21 -9.64
C THR A 176 -30.47 0.22 -8.15
N GLU A 177 -31.28 -0.75 -7.71
CA GLU A 177 -31.53 -0.98 -6.29
C GLU A 177 -30.25 -1.36 -5.52
N GLY A 178 -29.34 -2.08 -6.19
CA GLY A 178 -28.03 -2.46 -5.64
C GLY A 178 -27.14 -1.27 -5.26
N ALA A 179 -27.37 -0.09 -5.84
CA ALA A 179 -26.64 1.13 -5.49
C ALA A 179 -26.83 1.55 -4.02
N ALA A 180 -27.97 1.23 -3.40
CA ALA A 180 -28.24 1.51 -2.00
C ALA A 180 -27.33 0.73 -1.03
N CYS A 181 -26.70 -0.34 -1.50
CA CYS A 181 -25.75 -1.15 -0.75
C CYS A 181 -24.29 -0.69 -0.91
N LEU A 182 -24.01 0.29 -1.77
CA LEU A 182 -22.64 0.77 -2.00
C LEU A 182 -22.15 1.66 -0.85
N ASP A 183 -20.82 1.68 -0.63
CA ASP A 183 -20.18 2.61 0.30
C ASP A 183 -20.40 4.06 -0.17
N GLU A 184 -20.66 4.98 0.76
CA GLU A 184 -20.90 6.40 0.48
C GLU A 184 -19.80 7.01 -0.41
N ARG A 185 -18.54 6.62 -0.19
CA ARG A 185 -17.40 7.11 -0.96
C ARG A 185 -17.41 6.60 -2.39
N VAL A 186 -17.91 5.38 -2.62
CA VAL A 186 -18.06 4.83 -3.96
C VAL A 186 -19.15 5.58 -4.71
N ILE A 187 -20.28 5.87 -4.06
CA ILE A 187 -21.38 6.63 -4.65
C ILE A 187 -20.91 8.04 -5.06
N LYS A 188 -20.21 8.74 -4.15
CA LYS A 188 -19.61 10.06 -4.46
C LYS A 188 -18.61 9.99 -5.61
N ALA A 189 -17.72 9.00 -5.60
CA ALA A 189 -16.73 8.82 -6.65
C ALA A 189 -17.37 8.53 -8.02
N LEU A 190 -18.42 7.70 -8.06
CA LEU A 190 -19.17 7.42 -9.29
C LEU A 190 -19.82 8.69 -9.86
N ALA A 191 -20.55 9.45 -9.03
CA ALA A 191 -21.20 10.68 -9.47
C ALA A 191 -20.18 11.71 -10.02
N ALA A 192 -19.07 11.92 -9.32
CA ALA A 192 -18.02 12.83 -9.77
C ALA A 192 -17.29 12.32 -11.03
N LEU A 193 -17.11 11.00 -11.17
CA LEU A 193 -16.55 10.40 -12.38
C LEU A 193 -17.45 10.64 -13.59
N ALA A 194 -18.77 10.48 -13.44
CA ALA A 194 -19.71 10.74 -14.52
C ALA A 194 -19.64 12.21 -14.99
N GLN A 195 -19.50 13.15 -14.06
CA GLN A 195 -19.29 14.57 -14.40
C GLN A 195 -17.96 14.82 -15.12
N LEU A 196 -16.88 14.15 -14.69
CA LEU A 196 -15.56 14.26 -15.33
C LEU A 196 -15.57 13.70 -16.77
N LEU A 197 -16.27 12.59 -16.98
CA LEU A 197 -16.47 12.00 -18.30
C LEU A 197 -17.31 12.91 -19.21
N GLU A 198 -18.35 13.53 -18.66
CA GLU A 198 -19.18 14.49 -19.40
C GLU A 198 -18.38 15.69 -19.88
N SER A 199 -17.49 16.25 -19.04
CA SER A 199 -16.67 17.39 -19.44
C SER A 199 -15.51 17.00 -20.36
N GLY A 200 -15.16 15.71 -20.44
CA GLY A 200 -13.96 15.23 -21.14
C GLY A 200 -12.66 15.60 -20.44
N ASP A 201 -12.72 16.10 -19.21
CA ASP A 201 -11.56 16.48 -18.44
C ASP A 201 -10.82 15.25 -17.89
N ALA A 202 -9.57 15.48 -17.51
CA ALA A 202 -8.82 14.51 -16.74
C ALA A 202 -8.30 15.14 -15.45
N THR A 203 -8.43 14.40 -14.36
CA THR A 203 -7.99 14.84 -13.04
C THR A 203 -7.03 13.83 -12.42
N PRO A 204 -5.94 14.31 -11.80
CA PRO A 204 -5.06 13.44 -11.06
C PRO A 204 -5.70 12.78 -9.80
N ALA A 205 -5.42 11.51 -9.53
CA ALA A 205 -6.14 10.65 -8.58
C ALA A 205 -6.18 11.21 -7.15
N LYS A 206 -5.06 11.76 -6.67
CA LYS A 206 -5.03 12.45 -5.37
C LYS A 206 -5.83 13.75 -5.33
N ALA A 207 -5.88 14.53 -6.44
CA ALA A 207 -6.70 15.73 -6.53
C ALA A 207 -8.18 15.35 -6.52
N PHE A 208 -8.56 14.40 -7.38
CA PHE A 208 -9.91 13.80 -7.41
C PHE A 208 -10.31 13.30 -6.01
N SER A 209 -9.45 12.50 -5.36
CA SER A 209 -9.71 11.97 -4.03
C SER A 209 -9.85 13.07 -2.96
N ALA A 210 -9.04 14.13 -3.02
CA ALA A 210 -9.13 15.23 -2.08
C ALA A 210 -10.42 16.04 -2.26
N GLN A 211 -10.77 16.37 -3.51
CA GLN A 211 -11.95 17.16 -3.86
C GLN A 211 -13.26 16.39 -3.58
N VAL A 212 -13.34 15.14 -4.01
CA VAL A 212 -14.58 14.35 -3.96
C VAL A 212 -14.75 13.62 -2.63
N LEU A 213 -13.65 13.12 -2.05
CA LEU A 213 -13.68 12.25 -0.87
C LEU A 213 -13.10 12.91 0.39
N GLY A 214 -12.68 14.18 0.30
CA GLY A 214 -12.14 14.97 1.41
C GLY A 214 -10.75 14.56 1.89
N ASN A 215 -10.09 13.59 1.23
CA ASN A 215 -8.76 13.12 1.61
C ASN A 215 -8.04 12.51 0.40
N SER A 216 -6.79 12.91 0.16
CA SER A 216 -5.96 12.48 -0.98
C SER A 216 -5.64 10.98 -1.04
N LYS A 217 -5.89 10.22 0.03
CA LYS A 217 -5.67 8.77 0.14
C LYS A 217 -6.96 7.95 0.14
N SER A 218 -8.13 8.57 0.16
CA SER A 218 -9.41 7.84 0.26
C SER A 218 -9.71 6.98 -0.97
N LEU A 219 -9.32 7.43 -2.16
CA LEU A 219 -9.58 6.73 -3.42
C LEU A 219 -8.89 5.37 -3.45
N SER A 220 -7.67 5.22 -2.93
CA SER A 220 -6.96 3.94 -2.96
C SER A 220 -7.69 2.83 -2.21
N ALA A 221 -8.44 3.18 -1.14
CA ALA A 221 -9.22 2.23 -0.36
C ALA A 221 -10.49 1.73 -1.07
N ILE A 222 -10.98 2.47 -2.08
CA ILE A 222 -12.20 2.11 -2.84
C ILE A 222 -11.92 1.79 -4.30
N ARG A 223 -10.69 2.02 -4.78
CA ARG A 223 -10.32 1.94 -6.20
C ARG A 223 -10.68 0.61 -6.84
N GLN A 224 -10.28 -0.51 -6.23
CA GLN A 224 -10.57 -1.83 -6.80
C GLN A 224 -12.08 -2.06 -6.97
N ARG A 225 -12.90 -1.58 -6.02
CA ARG A 225 -14.35 -1.70 -6.11
C ARG A 225 -14.92 -0.79 -7.19
N LEU A 226 -14.41 0.43 -7.28
CA LEU A 226 -14.79 1.39 -8.32
C LEU A 226 -14.47 0.82 -9.70
N GLU A 227 -13.24 0.35 -9.91
CA GLU A 227 -12.78 -0.21 -11.19
C GLU A 227 -13.52 -1.50 -11.56
N GLY A 228 -13.96 -2.29 -10.58
CA GLY A 228 -14.82 -3.45 -10.82
C GLY A 228 -16.24 -3.10 -11.30
N LEU A 229 -16.70 -1.86 -11.09
CA LEU A 229 -18.02 -1.38 -11.53
C LEU A 229 -17.96 -0.69 -12.89
N VAL A 230 -16.95 0.15 -13.11
CA VAL A 230 -16.89 1.07 -14.26
C VAL A 230 -15.67 0.82 -15.17
N GLY A 231 -14.86 -0.19 -14.87
CA GLY A 231 -13.62 -0.48 -15.59
C GLY A 231 -12.42 0.34 -15.08
N PRO A 232 -11.26 0.20 -15.74
CA PRO A 232 -10.01 0.79 -15.26
C PRO A 232 -10.06 2.32 -15.14
N SER A 233 -9.65 2.87 -14.00
CA SER A 233 -9.76 4.31 -13.68
C SER A 233 -9.06 5.25 -14.68
N HIS A 234 -7.98 4.79 -15.32
CA HIS A 234 -7.24 5.57 -16.32
C HIS A 234 -8.04 5.84 -17.60
N ARG A 235 -9.07 5.03 -17.90
CA ARG A 235 -9.99 5.30 -19.02
C ARG A 235 -11.06 6.34 -18.65
N LEU A 236 -11.25 6.58 -17.36
CA LEU A 236 -12.35 7.37 -16.81
C LEU A 236 -11.92 8.78 -16.40
N GLY A 237 -10.90 9.34 -17.05
CA GLY A 237 -10.35 10.65 -16.70
C GLY A 237 -9.57 10.71 -15.37
N ILE A 238 -9.56 9.66 -14.54
CA ILE A 238 -8.71 9.61 -13.35
C ILE A 238 -7.31 9.14 -13.74
N ARG A 239 -6.38 10.08 -13.77
CA ARG A 239 -4.96 9.77 -13.97
C ARG A 239 -4.32 9.48 -12.63
N ASP A 240 -3.39 8.55 -12.50
CA ASP A 240 -2.72 8.26 -11.22
C ASP A 240 -1.83 9.42 -10.66
N TRP A 241 -1.97 10.62 -11.23
CA TRP A 241 -0.95 11.66 -11.42
C TRP A 241 0.05 11.18 -12.48
N GLY A 242 0.22 11.91 -13.58
CA GLY A 242 0.87 13.21 -13.56
C GLY A 242 2.35 13.10 -13.15
N GLY A 243 2.93 11.89 -13.24
CA GLY A 243 4.36 11.69 -13.00
C GLY A 243 5.12 12.55 -13.99
N LEU A 244 5.71 13.65 -13.53
CA LEU A 244 6.66 14.37 -14.33
C LEU A 244 7.88 13.46 -14.46
N VAL A 245 8.22 13.13 -15.68
CA VAL A 245 9.49 12.48 -16.00
C VAL A 245 10.47 13.61 -16.27
N ILE A 246 11.42 13.79 -15.35
CA ILE A 246 12.46 14.81 -15.52
C ILE A 246 13.73 14.14 -16.03
N MET A 247 14.24 14.67 -17.13
CA MET A 247 15.46 14.21 -17.80
C MET A 247 16.39 15.39 -18.08
N GLY A 248 17.68 15.12 -18.21
CA GLY A 248 18.65 16.11 -18.68
C GLY A 248 19.93 15.44 -19.17
N GLY A 249 20.91 16.23 -19.60
CA GLY A 249 22.09 15.73 -20.29
C GLY A 249 21.81 15.44 -21.76
N ALA A 250 22.50 14.45 -22.34
CA ALA A 250 22.38 14.13 -23.76
C ALA A 250 21.26 13.12 -24.06
N GLY A 251 20.70 13.23 -25.25
CA GLY A 251 19.68 12.33 -25.78
C GLY A 251 18.70 13.03 -26.71
N LEU A 252 17.90 12.23 -27.40
CA LEU A 252 16.82 12.69 -28.27
C LEU A 252 15.57 11.84 -28.02
N LEU A 253 14.44 12.51 -27.80
CA LEU A 253 13.13 11.90 -27.63
C LEU A 253 12.30 12.16 -28.88
N HIS A 254 11.75 11.10 -29.47
CA HIS A 254 10.79 11.19 -30.57
C HIS A 254 9.38 10.94 -30.03
N LEU A 255 8.61 12.00 -29.84
CA LEU A 255 7.28 12.02 -29.24
C LEU A 255 6.24 12.46 -30.28
N GLY A 256 5.49 11.52 -30.84
CA GLY A 256 4.61 11.81 -31.98
C GLY A 256 5.40 12.41 -33.15
N ASN A 257 5.06 13.65 -33.52
CA ASN A 257 5.71 14.40 -34.60
C ASN A 257 6.75 15.42 -34.08
N VAL A 258 7.15 15.33 -32.81
CA VAL A 258 8.05 16.29 -32.17
C VAL A 258 9.32 15.60 -31.68
N ASP A 259 10.45 16.21 -32.02
CA ASP A 259 11.78 15.79 -31.62
C ASP A 259 12.30 16.72 -30.51
N ILE A 260 12.57 16.16 -29.33
CA ILE A 260 13.10 16.91 -28.19
C ILE A 260 14.56 16.54 -27.95
N ARG A 261 15.48 17.42 -28.37
CA ARG A 261 16.92 17.26 -28.16
C ARG A 261 17.31 17.74 -26.76
N LEU A 262 17.63 16.80 -25.87
CA LEU A 262 17.90 17.06 -24.46
C LEU A 262 19.16 17.90 -24.23
N GLY A 263 20.21 17.69 -25.02
CA GLY A 263 21.48 18.41 -24.86
C GLY A 263 21.40 19.92 -25.06
N SER A 264 20.32 20.42 -25.67
CA SER A 264 20.06 21.87 -25.83
C SER A 264 19.39 22.51 -24.61
N LEU A 265 18.95 21.70 -23.65
CA LEU A 265 18.19 22.11 -22.47
C LEU A 265 18.94 21.69 -21.21
N ARG A 266 18.83 22.49 -20.14
CA ARG A 266 19.38 22.07 -18.83
C ARG A 266 18.69 20.81 -18.33
N CYS A 267 17.37 20.78 -18.41
CA CYS A 267 16.53 19.62 -18.18
C CYS A 267 15.16 19.84 -18.84
N VAL A 268 14.44 18.76 -19.07
CA VAL A 268 13.05 18.77 -19.52
C VAL A 268 12.20 17.98 -18.55
N GLY A 269 11.01 18.50 -18.24
CA GLY A 269 9.97 17.78 -17.53
C GLY A 269 8.86 17.45 -18.50
N ILE A 270 8.60 16.16 -18.73
CA ILE A 270 7.55 15.69 -19.65
C ILE A 270 6.53 14.89 -18.84
N SER A 271 5.25 15.02 -19.18
CA SER A 271 4.24 14.22 -18.50
C SER A 271 4.46 12.73 -18.78
N SER A 272 4.21 11.87 -17.80
CA SER A 272 4.32 10.41 -18.01
C SER A 272 3.44 9.94 -19.16
N ASP A 273 2.28 10.57 -19.38
CA ASP A 273 1.36 10.20 -20.45
C ASP A 273 1.96 10.47 -21.83
N ASP A 274 2.63 11.62 -22.02
CA ASP A 274 3.32 11.91 -23.28
C ASP A 274 4.49 10.92 -23.49
N ILE A 275 5.23 10.60 -22.43
CA ILE A 275 6.30 9.58 -22.49
C ILE A 275 5.76 8.19 -22.83
N LEU A 276 4.52 7.85 -22.46
CA LEU A 276 3.93 6.58 -22.87
C LEU A 276 3.67 6.54 -24.39
N GLY A 277 3.50 7.69 -25.04
CA GLY A 277 3.44 7.85 -26.49
C GLY A 277 4.80 7.96 -27.19
N LEU A 278 5.91 7.74 -26.47
CA LEU A 278 7.27 7.78 -27.04
C LEU A 278 7.44 6.70 -28.10
N HIS A 279 7.83 7.13 -29.31
CA HIS A 279 8.16 6.25 -30.42
C HIS A 279 9.58 5.75 -30.34
N GLU A 280 10.52 6.65 -30.01
CA GLU A 280 11.93 6.31 -29.95
C GLU A 280 12.69 7.14 -28.90
N LEU A 281 13.60 6.47 -28.20
CA LEU A 281 14.59 7.05 -27.31
C LEU A 281 15.99 6.81 -27.90
N CYS A 282 16.66 7.89 -28.29
CA CYS A 282 18.07 7.86 -28.65
C CYS A 282 18.91 8.21 -27.41
N VAL A 283 19.51 7.19 -26.80
CA VAL A 283 20.36 7.35 -25.63
C VAL A 283 21.83 7.58 -26.07
N PRO A 284 22.57 8.51 -25.43
CA PRO A 284 23.98 8.73 -25.74
C PRO A 284 24.88 7.54 -25.36
N PRO A 285 26.13 7.47 -25.90
CA PRO A 285 27.03 6.32 -25.73
C PRO A 285 27.41 5.96 -24.29
N GLY A 286 27.45 6.94 -23.39
CA GLY A 286 27.73 6.74 -21.96
C GLY A 286 26.54 6.21 -21.16
N GLY A 287 25.36 6.08 -21.78
CA GLY A 287 24.20 5.40 -21.24
C GLY A 287 23.29 6.26 -20.36
N VAL A 288 22.53 5.62 -19.48
CA VAL A 288 21.57 6.27 -18.58
C VAL A 288 22.04 6.20 -17.13
N LEU A 289 22.03 7.34 -16.44
CA LEU A 289 22.13 7.41 -15.00
C LEU A 289 20.76 7.73 -14.39
N VAL A 290 20.17 6.74 -13.73
CA VAL A 290 18.87 6.85 -13.05
C VAL A 290 19.11 7.29 -11.60
N ILE A 291 18.52 8.41 -11.20
CA ILE A 291 18.77 9.04 -9.90
C ILE A 291 17.48 9.13 -9.11
N GLU A 292 17.45 8.56 -7.90
CA GLU A 292 16.26 8.55 -7.04
C GLU A 292 15.87 9.97 -6.59
N ASN A 293 16.86 10.71 -6.10
CA ASN A 293 16.67 11.96 -5.36
C ASN A 293 16.89 13.18 -6.25
N LEU A 294 16.08 14.22 -6.04
CA LEU A 294 16.14 15.44 -6.85
C LEU A 294 17.46 16.21 -6.65
N THR A 295 17.96 16.27 -5.40
CA THR A 295 19.19 17.02 -5.10
C THR A 295 20.43 16.43 -5.79
N PRO A 296 20.73 15.11 -5.71
CA PRO A 296 21.80 14.51 -6.51
C PRO A 296 21.58 14.65 -8.02
N PHE A 297 20.33 14.58 -8.49
CA PHE A 297 20.02 14.79 -9.91
C PHE A 297 20.42 16.21 -10.37
N GLN A 298 20.03 17.24 -9.62
CA GLN A 298 20.42 18.63 -9.90
C GLN A 298 21.94 18.81 -9.86
N ALA A 299 22.61 18.22 -8.87
CA ALA A 299 24.06 18.26 -8.78
C ALA A 299 24.73 17.59 -9.99
N CYS A 300 24.21 16.46 -10.47
CA CYS A 300 24.71 15.81 -11.68
C CYS A 300 24.56 16.71 -12.91
N LEU A 301 23.43 17.39 -13.07
CA LEU A 301 23.25 18.34 -14.17
C LEU A 301 24.20 19.53 -14.08
N GLU A 302 24.49 20.04 -12.89
CA GLU A 302 25.40 21.17 -12.71
C GLU A 302 26.86 20.81 -13.01
N HIS A 303 27.28 19.61 -12.61
CA HIS A 303 28.68 19.19 -12.73
C HIS A 303 28.98 18.45 -14.03
N PHE A 304 27.98 17.80 -14.62
CA PHE A 304 28.12 16.92 -15.79
C PHE A 304 27.10 17.21 -16.89
N GLY A 305 26.23 18.22 -16.76
CA GLY A 305 25.17 18.49 -17.74
C GLY A 305 25.68 18.86 -19.14
N CYS A 306 26.90 19.40 -19.24
CA CYS A 306 27.57 19.65 -20.52
C CYS A 306 28.26 18.41 -21.12
N ASN A 307 28.17 17.24 -20.45
CA ASN A 307 28.75 16.00 -20.96
C ASN A 307 27.77 15.34 -21.92
N ASP A 308 28.09 15.39 -23.22
CA ASP A 308 27.25 14.85 -24.29
C ASP A 308 27.13 13.31 -24.31
N SER A 309 27.67 12.63 -23.31
CA SER A 309 27.70 11.16 -23.25
C SER A 309 26.65 10.52 -22.35
N VAL A 310 25.96 11.24 -21.45
CA VAL A 310 25.07 10.60 -20.46
C VAL A 310 23.67 11.23 -20.43
N LEU A 311 22.65 10.38 -20.38
CA LEU A 311 21.27 10.76 -20.07
C LEU A 311 21.03 10.63 -18.56
N PHE A 312 20.70 11.74 -17.90
CA PHE A 312 20.28 11.74 -16.50
C PHE A 312 18.76 11.62 -16.42
N LEU A 313 18.27 10.63 -15.67
CA LEU A 313 16.84 10.38 -15.47
C LEU A 313 16.50 10.44 -13.98
N TRP A 314 15.63 11.37 -13.57
CA TRP A 314 15.15 11.43 -12.20
C TRP A 314 13.94 10.52 -12.00
N SER A 315 14.03 9.57 -11.06
CA SER A 315 12.93 8.62 -10.80
C SER A 315 11.93 9.09 -9.75
N GLY A 316 12.29 10.04 -8.89
CA GLY A 316 11.41 10.56 -7.82
C GLY A 316 10.98 9.50 -6.79
N GLY A 317 11.81 8.47 -6.57
CA GLY A 317 11.47 7.28 -5.79
C GLY A 317 11.22 6.06 -6.66
N PHE A 318 10.13 5.31 -6.40
CA PHE A 318 9.76 4.16 -7.21
C PHE A 318 9.36 4.60 -8.64
N PRO A 319 9.94 4.00 -9.71
CA PRO A 319 9.65 4.37 -11.09
C PRO A 319 8.14 4.38 -11.40
N ASN A 320 7.64 5.53 -11.86
CA ASN A 320 6.30 5.65 -12.41
C ASN A 320 6.23 5.04 -13.83
N ARG A 321 5.04 4.98 -14.44
CA ARG A 321 4.86 4.34 -15.77
C ARG A 321 5.71 4.98 -16.87
N GLY A 322 5.88 6.30 -16.87
CA GLY A 322 6.72 7.00 -17.85
C GLY A 322 8.21 6.69 -17.67
N VAL A 323 8.71 6.72 -16.43
CA VAL A 323 10.09 6.29 -16.11
C VAL A 323 10.30 4.83 -16.52
N LYS A 324 9.35 3.93 -16.23
CA LYS A 324 9.43 2.52 -16.65
C LYS A 324 9.53 2.37 -18.16
N LYS A 325 8.69 3.07 -18.93
CA LYS A 325 8.74 3.05 -20.41
C LYS A 325 10.12 3.46 -20.93
N LEU A 326 10.72 4.53 -20.39
CA LEU A 326 12.08 4.93 -20.78
C LEU A 326 13.14 3.90 -20.43
N LEU A 327 13.03 3.29 -19.23
CA LEU A 327 13.95 2.23 -18.81
C LEU A 327 13.82 1.00 -19.72
N GLU A 328 12.61 0.64 -20.12
CA GLU A 328 12.32 -0.46 -21.05
C GLU A 328 12.88 -0.16 -22.45
N GLU A 329 12.71 1.06 -22.97
CA GLU A 329 13.28 1.47 -24.26
C GLU A 329 14.82 1.47 -24.25
N ALA A 330 15.43 1.98 -23.18
CA ALA A 330 16.88 1.92 -23.00
C ALA A 330 17.38 0.46 -22.86
N ALA A 331 16.65 -0.38 -22.13
CA ALA A 331 16.95 -1.80 -21.96
C ALA A 331 16.85 -2.57 -23.29
N HIS A 332 15.81 -2.31 -24.09
CA HIS A 332 15.61 -2.95 -25.39
C HIS A 332 16.80 -2.71 -26.33
N ARG A 333 17.39 -1.51 -26.25
CA ARG A 333 18.59 -1.11 -26.98
C ARG A 333 19.91 -1.54 -26.31
N LYS A 334 19.83 -2.33 -25.23
CA LYS A 334 20.98 -2.81 -24.42
C LYS A 334 21.90 -1.69 -23.95
N VAL A 335 21.32 -0.53 -23.65
CA VAL A 335 22.09 0.64 -23.22
C VAL A 335 22.61 0.42 -21.81
N PRO A 336 23.89 0.77 -21.50
CA PRO A 336 24.40 0.72 -20.14
C PRO A 336 23.56 1.60 -19.20
N MET A 337 23.15 1.04 -18.06
CA MET A 337 22.34 1.76 -17.08
C MET A 337 22.93 1.65 -15.68
N ARG A 338 22.99 2.79 -14.99
CA ARG A 338 23.45 2.90 -13.59
C ARG A 338 22.37 3.52 -12.73
N VAL A 339 22.19 3.01 -11.52
CA VAL A 339 21.19 3.50 -10.56
C VAL A 339 21.88 4.14 -9.37
N TRP A 340 21.57 5.40 -9.10
CA TRP A 340 21.99 6.13 -7.92
C TRP A 340 20.79 6.30 -6.97
N CYS A 341 20.83 5.60 -5.83
CA CYS A 341 19.84 5.69 -4.76
C CYS A 341 20.53 5.77 -3.40
N ASP A 342 19.78 6.11 -2.35
CA ASP A 342 20.30 6.06 -0.98
C ASP A 342 20.56 4.60 -0.56
N LEU A 343 21.53 4.39 0.33
CA LEU A 343 21.88 3.05 0.86
C LEU A 343 20.98 2.66 2.04
N ASP A 344 19.67 2.79 1.85
CA ASP A 344 18.65 2.32 2.79
C ASP A 344 17.78 1.21 2.19
N LEU A 345 16.89 0.62 2.99
CA LEU A 345 16.01 -0.46 2.51
C LEU A 345 15.09 -0.02 1.36
N ARG A 346 14.76 1.27 1.26
CA ARG A 346 13.90 1.79 0.20
C ARG A 346 14.68 1.94 -1.10
N GLY A 347 15.86 2.55 -1.06
CA GLY A 347 16.76 2.68 -2.19
C GLY A 347 17.16 1.33 -2.77
N ILE A 348 17.48 0.34 -1.92
CA ILE A 348 17.75 -1.05 -2.38
C ILE A 348 16.54 -1.64 -3.13
N ARG A 349 15.32 -1.41 -2.65
CA ARG A 349 14.10 -1.89 -3.33
C ARG A 349 13.87 -1.18 -4.66
N ILE A 350 14.19 0.10 -4.76
CA ILE A 350 14.10 0.87 -6.00
C ILE A 350 15.11 0.35 -7.02
N ALA A 351 16.37 0.19 -6.62
CA ALA A 351 17.42 -0.35 -7.49
C ALA A 351 17.09 -1.77 -7.99
N ARG A 352 16.59 -2.65 -7.11
CA ARG A 352 16.11 -3.99 -7.49
C ARG A 352 14.98 -3.92 -8.51
N LEU A 353 13.97 -3.09 -8.27
CA LEU A 353 12.87 -2.95 -9.22
C LEU A 353 13.35 -2.44 -10.59
N ILE A 354 14.29 -1.48 -10.63
CA ILE A 354 14.87 -0.98 -11.89
C ILE A 354 15.68 -2.08 -12.59
N HIS A 355 16.47 -2.85 -11.85
CA HIS A 355 17.20 -4.00 -12.38
C HIS A 355 16.24 -5.04 -12.99
N GLU A 356 15.13 -5.36 -12.31
CA GLU A 356 14.09 -6.26 -12.82
C GLU A 356 13.42 -5.72 -14.10
N ILE A 357 12.99 -4.45 -14.11
CA ILE A 357 12.36 -3.81 -15.28
C ILE A 357 13.29 -3.84 -16.50
N THR A 358 14.59 -3.65 -16.28
CA THR A 358 15.59 -3.58 -17.35
C THR A 358 16.16 -4.95 -17.75
N GLY A 359 15.56 -6.06 -17.29
CA GLY A 359 16.03 -7.41 -17.62
C GLY A 359 17.44 -7.70 -17.10
N GLY A 360 17.86 -7.05 -16.02
CA GLY A 360 19.16 -7.21 -15.39
C GLY A 360 20.26 -6.26 -15.87
N ILE A 361 19.98 -5.37 -16.83
CA ILE A 361 20.98 -4.47 -17.42
C ILE A 361 21.43 -3.37 -16.44
N ALA A 362 20.50 -2.84 -15.64
CA ALA A 362 20.81 -1.76 -14.72
C ALA A 362 21.66 -2.23 -13.53
N THR A 363 22.73 -1.50 -13.23
CA THR A 363 23.64 -1.80 -12.11
C THR A 363 23.59 -0.69 -11.06
N LEU A 364 23.80 -1.03 -9.79
CA LEU A 364 23.88 -0.01 -8.74
C LEU A 364 25.18 0.78 -8.91
N ALA A 365 25.09 2.12 -8.93
CA ALA A 365 26.25 3.01 -8.91
C ALA A 365 26.88 2.96 -7.52
N ALA A 366 27.71 1.95 -7.26
CA ALA A 366 28.47 1.88 -6.03
C ALA A 366 29.53 2.98 -6.00
N LYS A 367 29.59 3.76 -4.91
CA LYS A 367 30.77 4.58 -4.60
C LYS A 367 31.97 3.62 -4.49
N GLY A 368 32.87 3.69 -5.47
CA GLY A 368 34.14 2.99 -5.60
C GLY A 368 34.46 1.93 -4.54
N ARG A 369 34.23 0.66 -4.86
CA ARG A 369 35.02 -0.46 -4.33
C ARG A 369 36.00 -1.02 -5.36
N ASP A 370 35.89 -0.63 -6.62
CA ASP A 370 36.69 -1.22 -7.70
C ASP A 370 38.18 -0.83 -7.65
N GLN A 371 38.56 0.20 -6.86
CA GLN A 371 39.96 0.47 -6.55
C GLN A 371 40.53 -0.41 -5.41
N ALA A 372 39.69 -1.01 -4.56
CA ALA A 372 40.16 -1.88 -3.47
C ALA A 372 40.36 -3.35 -3.93
N ALA A 373 39.69 -3.76 -5.02
CA ALA A 373 39.81 -5.11 -5.56
C ALA A 373 41.06 -5.32 -6.45
N GLN A 374 41.68 -4.24 -6.96
CA GLN A 374 42.88 -4.31 -7.81
C GLN A 374 44.22 -4.35 -7.03
N VAL A 375 44.21 -4.19 -5.70
CA VAL A 375 45.43 -4.31 -4.86
C VAL A 375 45.69 -5.75 -4.40
N VAL A 376 44.77 -6.69 -4.66
CA VAL A 376 44.87 -8.08 -4.15
C VAL A 376 44.79 -9.11 -5.29
N GLN A 377 45.58 -8.93 -6.34
CA GLN A 377 45.98 -9.96 -7.33
C GLN A 377 47.34 -9.48 -7.89
N SER A 378 48.52 -10.08 -7.81
CA SER A 378 49.08 -11.43 -7.56
C SER A 378 50.64 -11.27 -7.51
N PRO A 379 51.51 -12.30 -7.34
CA PRO A 379 51.28 -13.72 -7.08
C PRO A 379 52.05 -14.29 -5.86
N ALA A 380 51.61 -15.46 -5.43
CA ALA A 380 52.40 -16.37 -4.61
C ALA A 380 53.51 -17.04 -5.45
N ARG A 381 54.74 -17.08 -4.93
CA ARG A 381 55.64 -18.26 -4.98
C ARG A 381 56.89 -17.99 -4.15
N GLY A 382 57.23 -18.94 -3.29
CA GLY A 382 58.32 -18.82 -2.35
C GLY A 382 59.71 -18.90 -2.99
N SER A 383 60.67 -18.29 -2.30
CA SER A 383 62.06 -18.70 -2.31
C SER A 383 62.72 -18.19 -1.02
N LYS A 384 63.27 -19.13 -0.25
CA LYS A 384 64.27 -18.87 0.80
C LYS A 384 65.37 -17.98 0.24
N LEU A 385 65.87 -17.02 1.01
CA LEU A 385 67.31 -16.79 1.25
C LEU A 385 67.55 -15.54 2.11
N ARG A 386 68.37 -15.77 3.15
CA ARG A 386 69.36 -14.88 3.78
C ARG A 386 68.93 -13.56 4.43
N SER A 387 69.06 -13.59 5.75
CA SER A 387 69.32 -12.46 6.65
C SER A 387 70.72 -11.87 6.44
N SER A 388 70.77 -10.58 6.16
CA SER A 388 71.89 -9.65 6.38
C SER A 388 71.25 -8.26 6.38
N SER A 389 71.10 -7.56 7.50
CA SER A 389 72.11 -6.86 8.31
C SER A 389 71.91 -5.35 8.16
N VAL A 390 71.68 -4.68 9.31
CA VAL A 390 72.30 -3.39 9.70
C VAL A 390 71.64 -2.06 9.25
N ASN A 391 71.21 -1.32 10.30
CA ASN A 391 71.31 0.12 10.63
C ASN A 391 70.89 1.19 9.60
N ALA A 392 69.96 2.11 9.90
CA ALA A 392 69.93 3.19 10.91
C ALA A 392 70.66 4.47 10.45
N GLU A 393 69.88 5.53 10.22
CA GLU A 393 70.15 6.98 10.37
C GLU A 393 68.82 7.69 9.97
N SER A 394 68.06 8.35 10.86
CA SER A 394 68.27 9.69 11.45
C SER A 394 68.55 10.77 10.40
N ALA A 395 68.11 12.03 10.47
CA ALA A 395 67.11 12.80 11.22
C ALA A 395 67.23 14.24 10.66
N ALA A 396 66.30 15.11 11.08
CA ALA A 396 66.42 16.58 11.09
C ALA A 396 66.20 17.30 9.73
N SER A 397 65.57 18.48 9.63
CA SER A 397 64.94 19.43 10.56
C SER A 397 64.39 20.64 9.77
N PHE A 398 63.76 21.58 10.50
CA PHE A 398 63.30 22.95 10.15
C PHE A 398 61.82 23.10 9.74
N LEU A 399 60.89 23.47 10.67
CA LEU A 399 60.60 24.79 11.30
C LEU A 399 60.12 25.85 10.29
N ALA A 400 59.15 26.75 10.54
CA ALA A 400 58.11 26.99 11.55
C ALA A 400 57.27 28.21 11.08
N SER A 401 56.26 28.61 11.87
CA SER A 401 55.36 29.79 11.81
C SER A 401 54.06 29.60 11.00
N SER A 402 52.86 29.82 11.56
CA SER A 402 52.43 31.04 12.26
C SER A 402 51.29 30.85 13.29
N SER A 403 51.46 31.55 14.41
CA SER A 403 50.53 32.23 15.34
C SER A 403 49.14 31.68 15.72
N ALA A 404 48.94 31.73 17.04
CA ALA A 404 47.79 31.31 17.83
C ALA A 404 46.69 32.38 17.97
N SER A 405 45.50 31.92 18.33
CA SER A 405 44.60 32.60 19.28
C SER A 405 43.74 31.55 19.97
N SER A 406 43.75 31.58 21.30
CA SER A 406 43.21 30.58 22.21
C SER A 406 41.91 31.06 22.85
N VAL A 407 40.90 30.19 22.95
CA VAL A 407 39.90 30.22 24.03
C VAL A 407 39.54 28.78 24.40
N ARG A 408 39.73 28.44 25.69
CA ARG A 408 39.40 27.16 26.33
C ARG A 408 37.89 27.05 26.58
N ALA A 409 37.31 25.86 26.38
CA ALA A 409 36.49 25.20 27.41
C ALA A 409 36.00 23.78 26.98
N ARG A 410 36.49 22.78 27.73
CA ARG A 410 35.83 21.54 28.20
C ARG A 410 35.10 20.65 27.18
N SER A 411 35.85 19.65 26.68
CA SER A 411 35.31 18.41 26.11
C SER A 411 34.99 17.38 27.21
N SER A 412 33.71 17.08 27.45
CA SER A 412 33.30 15.83 28.10
C SER A 412 33.03 14.78 27.03
N ALA A 413 33.99 13.87 26.85
CA ALA A 413 33.83 12.70 25.99
C ALA A 413 32.90 11.67 26.65
N ARG A 414 31.76 11.39 26.01
CA ARG A 414 31.00 10.15 26.24
C ARG A 414 30.96 9.38 24.92
N ARG A 415 31.83 8.37 24.80
CA ARG A 415 31.79 7.38 23.72
C ARG A 415 30.57 6.46 23.93
N SER A 416 29.52 6.63 23.15
CA SER A 416 28.52 5.56 22.96
C SER A 416 28.99 4.68 21.80
N ARG A 417 29.53 3.49 22.11
CA ARG A 417 29.69 2.41 21.13
C ARG A 417 28.31 1.84 20.82
N SER A 418 27.75 2.12 19.64
CA SER A 418 26.63 1.36 19.11
C SER A 418 27.14 0.02 18.59
N GLN A 419 26.77 -1.09 19.23
CA GLN A 419 26.94 -2.43 18.68
C GLN A 419 26.01 -2.58 17.47
N LEU A 420 26.56 -2.51 16.26
CA LEU A 420 25.89 -3.00 15.06
C LEU A 420 26.07 -4.52 15.00
N SER A 421 24.97 -5.25 15.03
CA SER A 421 24.93 -6.67 14.70
C SER A 421 25.42 -6.87 13.26
N ARG A 422 26.49 -7.64 13.09
CA ARG A 422 27.02 -8.02 11.77
C ARG A 422 26.06 -9.00 11.11
N VAL A 423 25.42 -8.59 10.03
CA VAL A 423 24.78 -9.51 9.07
C VAL A 423 25.85 -9.94 8.07
N ARG A 424 26.13 -11.24 8.00
CA ARG A 424 26.98 -11.83 6.96
C ARG A 424 26.07 -12.35 5.86
N VAL A 425 26.37 -11.97 4.62
CA VAL A 425 25.72 -12.52 3.42
C VAL A 425 26.81 -13.20 2.61
N SER A 426 26.66 -14.50 2.38
CA SER A 426 27.47 -15.27 1.44
C SER A 426 26.59 -15.78 0.31
N TRP A 427 27.18 -15.87 -0.88
CA TRP A 427 26.52 -16.30 -2.11
C TRP A 427 27.14 -17.63 -2.56
N GLU A 428 26.35 -18.70 -2.55
CA GLU A 428 26.67 -19.96 -3.20
C GLU A 428 25.42 -20.42 -3.98
N GLU A 429 25.62 -20.82 -5.24
CA GLU A 429 24.63 -21.52 -6.08
C GLU A 429 23.20 -20.96 -6.12
N GLY A 430 23.06 -19.63 -6.23
CA GLY A 430 21.80 -19.01 -6.66
C GLY A 430 20.67 -18.92 -5.63
N GLU A 431 20.88 -19.31 -4.37
CA GLU A 431 19.93 -19.04 -3.28
C GLU A 431 20.57 -18.33 -2.07
N ALA A 432 19.84 -17.38 -1.47
CA ALA A 432 20.29 -16.63 -0.30
C ALA A 432 19.77 -17.27 0.99
N ILE A 433 20.68 -17.83 1.81
CA ILE A 433 20.35 -18.39 3.14
C ILE A 433 20.57 -17.31 4.21
N TRP A 434 19.57 -17.14 5.09
CA TRP A 434 19.59 -16.19 6.20
C TRP A 434 19.69 -16.93 7.53
N THR A 435 20.73 -16.63 8.33
CA THR A 435 20.77 -17.06 9.74
C THR A 435 20.86 -15.85 10.65
N SER A 436 19.96 -15.79 11.63
CA SER A 436 19.99 -14.79 12.69
C SER A 436 19.79 -15.47 14.05
N GLU A 437 20.73 -15.31 14.96
CA GLU A 437 20.51 -15.60 16.39
C GLU A 437 19.96 -14.36 17.10
N PRO A 438 18.92 -14.48 17.94
CA PRO A 438 18.43 -13.35 18.73
C PRO A 438 19.09 -13.32 20.12
N ARG A 439 19.55 -12.14 20.53
CA ARG A 439 19.67 -11.79 21.96
C ARG A 439 18.87 -10.53 22.23
N TRP A 440 17.90 -10.68 23.13
CA TRP A 440 17.10 -9.59 23.69
C TRP A 440 17.72 -9.10 24.99
N THR A 441 17.84 -7.79 25.16
CA THR A 441 17.75 -7.13 26.48
C THR A 441 17.12 -5.74 26.32
N SER A 442 16.67 -5.22 27.46
CA SER A 442 15.46 -4.45 27.73
C SER A 442 15.48 -2.94 27.47
N ALA A 443 14.27 -2.39 27.52
CA ALA A 443 13.83 -1.01 27.51
C ALA A 443 14.72 0.04 28.24
N SER A 444 14.86 1.20 27.61
CA SER A 444 14.75 2.50 28.30
C SER A 444 14.44 3.65 27.33
N SER A 445 13.77 4.65 27.89
CA SER A 445 13.14 5.85 27.34
C SER A 445 13.95 6.68 26.34
N TRP A 446 13.28 7.21 25.31
CA TRP A 446 13.76 8.32 24.50
C TRP A 446 12.93 9.57 24.76
N SER A 447 13.59 10.64 25.18
CA SER A 447 13.07 12.01 25.19
C SER A 447 13.06 12.56 23.76
N VAL A 448 11.93 13.10 23.32
CA VAL A 448 11.77 13.73 22.01
C VAL A 448 12.30 15.16 22.08
N ALA A 449 13.32 15.48 21.30
CA ALA A 449 13.68 16.86 20.95
C ALA A 449 13.02 17.20 19.61
N ILE A 450 12.03 18.09 19.66
CA ILE A 450 11.40 18.69 18.47
C ILE A 450 12.28 19.85 18.03
N PHE A 451 12.85 19.77 16.83
CA PHE A 451 13.35 20.96 16.12
C PHE A 451 12.31 21.41 15.10
N SER A 452 11.76 22.59 15.35
CA SER A 452 10.88 23.34 14.47
C SER A 452 11.71 24.16 13.49
N SER A 453 11.52 23.98 12.18
CA SER A 453 11.91 24.96 11.17
C SER A 453 10.67 25.60 10.56
N ARG A 454 10.21 26.68 11.21
CA ARG A 454 9.38 27.70 10.57
C ARG A 454 10.30 28.84 10.13
N ALA A 455 10.38 29.04 8.82
CA ALA A 455 10.41 30.36 8.20
C ALA A 455 10.06 30.19 6.72
N GLY A 456 8.76 30.21 6.43
CA GLY A 456 8.26 30.57 5.10
C GLY A 456 7.87 32.04 5.12
N ILE A 457 8.22 32.78 4.07
CA ILE A 457 7.55 34.02 3.72
C ILE A 457 6.85 33.76 2.39
N PHE A 458 5.54 33.55 2.45
CA PHE A 458 4.64 33.66 1.31
C PHE A 458 3.86 34.96 1.49
N ALA A 459 3.94 35.85 0.51
CA ALA A 459 3.11 37.06 0.45
C ALA A 459 1.69 36.71 -0.04
N PRO A 460 0.64 37.46 0.36
CA PRO A 460 -0.74 37.19 -0.03
C PRO A 460 -1.07 37.62 -1.46
N ALA A 461 -2.05 36.93 -2.04
CA ALA A 461 -2.51 37.05 -3.43
C ALA A 461 -3.37 38.30 -3.72
N SER A 462 -2.82 39.50 -3.50
CA SER A 462 -3.47 40.77 -3.89
C SER A 462 -2.61 41.66 -4.82
N THR A 463 -1.53 41.14 -5.42
CA THR A 463 -0.64 41.94 -6.28
C THR A 463 -0.37 41.28 -7.65
N ALA A 464 -1.42 40.73 -8.27
CA ALA A 464 -1.37 40.22 -9.65
C ALA A 464 -2.43 40.92 -10.53
N ARG A 465 -2.30 42.25 -10.64
CA ARG A 465 -2.91 43.06 -11.72
C ARG A 465 -2.03 44.28 -11.95
N ARG A 466 -1.01 44.15 -12.80
CA ARG A 466 -0.36 45.25 -13.56
C ARG A 466 0.92 44.79 -14.27
N ILE A 467 0.88 43.79 -15.15
CA ILE A 467 1.90 43.66 -16.20
C ILE A 467 1.24 43.01 -17.41
N PHE A 468 0.33 43.73 -18.08
CA PHE A 468 -0.01 43.59 -19.50
C PHE A 468 -0.97 44.75 -19.82
N GLY A 469 -0.48 45.72 -20.59
CA GLY A 469 -1.25 46.86 -21.06
C GLY A 469 -0.35 47.99 -21.56
N GLN A 470 -0.15 48.00 -22.90
CA GLN A 470 0.13 49.14 -23.81
C GLN A 470 1.40 49.97 -23.57
N GLU A 471 2.08 50.57 -24.57
CA GLU A 471 2.18 50.55 -26.04
C GLU A 471 3.32 51.57 -26.31
N VAL A 472 4.27 51.26 -27.21
CA VAL A 472 4.86 52.10 -28.28
C VAL A 472 5.79 51.19 -29.09
#